data_AF-A0A3M1M7V9-F1
#
_entry.id   AF-A0A3M1M7V9-F1
#
_cell.length_a   1.000
_cell.length_b   1.000
_cell.length_c   1.000
_cell.angle_alpha   90.00
_cell.angle_beta   90.00
_cell.angle_gamma   90.00
#
_symmetry.space_group_name_H-M   'P 1'
#
loop_
_entity.id
_entity.type
_entity.pdbx_description
1 polymer ?
#
loop_
_entity_poly.entity_id
_entity_poly.type
_entity_poly.pdbx_seq_one_letter_code
_entity_poly.pdbx_strand_id
1 'polypeptide(L)'
;MLQRARSLVHSPKLWLLFLIVGAAAAVNTTGGPPQRGRSMPQDAEERLLREGMTIQSPAATCRYNGDRLTVDLEGNGYPLIVLENLLAQRIADALQIDPTDNAWRIEGEVTEFGGRNYVLLRLVQRANPRAPRNSP
;
A
#
# COMPACT_ATOMS: atom_id res chain seq x y z
N MET A 1 28.08 11.75 -44.33
CA MET A 1 29.19 12.41 -43.62
C MET A 1 28.66 12.96 -42.31
N LEU A 2 29.26 12.52 -41.18
CA LEU A 2 29.39 13.17 -39.86
C LEU A 2 28.13 13.78 -39.21
N GLN A 3 27.75 13.47 -37.96
CA GLN A 3 28.61 13.49 -36.77
C GLN A 3 27.96 12.73 -35.60
N ARG A 4 28.84 12.17 -34.76
CA ARG A 4 28.60 11.45 -33.50
C ARG A 4 28.25 12.38 -32.33
N ALA A 5 27.91 11.73 -31.21
CA ALA A 5 28.20 12.09 -29.82
C ALA A 5 27.05 12.79 -29.08
N ARG A 6 26.76 12.53 -27.79
CA ARG A 6 27.35 11.66 -26.75
C ARG A 6 26.34 11.65 -25.59
N SER A 7 26.38 10.59 -24.78
CA SER A 7 25.67 10.51 -23.50
C SER A 7 26.08 11.64 -22.55
N LEU A 8 25.13 12.05 -21.69
CA LEU A 8 25.41 12.75 -20.45
C LEU A 8 24.47 12.22 -19.37
N VAL A 9 25.01 11.28 -18.61
CA VAL A 9 24.64 10.97 -17.22
C VAL A 9 24.80 12.23 -16.39
N HIS A 10 23.83 12.58 -15.53
CA HIS A 10 24.05 13.30 -14.26
C HIS A 10 22.76 13.26 -13.39
N SER A 11 22.69 12.31 -12.46
CA SER A 11 22.17 12.58 -11.09
C SER A 11 23.32 13.18 -10.25
N PRO A 12 23.15 13.69 -9.01
CA PRO A 12 21.98 13.77 -8.13
C PRO A 12 21.72 15.22 -7.58
N LYS A 13 20.53 15.51 -7.04
CA LYS A 13 20.32 16.76 -6.25
C LYS A 13 19.70 16.44 -4.89
N LEU A 14 20.57 16.59 -3.90
CA LEU A 14 20.41 16.49 -2.46
C LEU A 14 20.28 17.91 -1.90
N TRP A 15 19.08 18.38 -1.54
CA TRP A 15 18.80 19.68 -0.89
C TRP A 15 17.49 19.47 -0.09
N LEU A 16 17.28 19.87 1.17
CA LEU A 16 18.06 20.62 2.14
C LEU A 16 17.47 20.37 3.55
N LEU A 17 18.34 20.33 4.57
CA LEU A 17 18.00 20.42 5.99
C LEU A 17 17.35 21.78 6.33
N PHE A 18 16.30 21.77 7.15
CA PHE A 18 15.94 22.95 7.95
C PHE A 18 16.19 22.66 9.44
N LEU A 19 17.07 23.49 10.00
CA LEU A 19 17.52 23.51 11.39
C LEU A 19 16.95 24.80 11.99
N ILE A 20 16.03 24.70 12.96
CA ILE A 20 15.60 25.86 13.76
C ILE A 20 15.90 25.55 15.23
N VAL A 21 16.80 26.36 15.80
CA VAL A 21 17.09 26.46 17.22
C VAL A 21 16.36 27.69 17.76
N GLY A 22 15.62 27.54 18.86
CA GLY A 22 15.01 28.63 19.62
C GLY A 22 14.58 28.14 21.01
N ALA A 23 15.06 28.82 22.06
CA ALA A 23 15.25 28.29 23.40
C ALA A 23 14.14 28.60 24.43
N ALA A 24 14.10 27.72 25.45
CA ALA A 24 13.87 27.95 26.88
C ALA A 24 12.45 28.27 27.46
N ALA A 25 11.94 27.24 28.14
CA ALA A 25 11.48 27.20 29.54
C ALA A 25 10.27 28.05 30.00
N ALA A 26 9.15 27.35 30.21
CA ALA A 26 8.27 27.59 31.36
C ALA A 26 7.87 26.22 31.95
N VAL A 27 8.36 25.95 33.16
CA VAL A 27 7.93 24.84 34.01
C VAL A 27 6.53 25.18 34.52
N ASN A 28 5.55 24.32 34.22
CA ASN A 28 4.33 24.22 35.01
C ASN A 28 4.14 22.76 35.39
N THR A 29 4.50 22.45 36.63
CA THR A 29 4.19 21.20 37.31
C THR A 29 2.72 21.21 37.71
N THR A 30 1.88 20.53 36.94
CA THR A 30 0.58 20.05 37.41
C THR A 30 0.51 18.56 37.14
N GLY A 31 0.61 17.78 38.21
CA GLY A 31 0.53 16.33 38.18
C GLY A 31 -0.81 15.85 37.64
N GLY A 32 -0.75 15.06 36.57
CA GLY A 32 -1.77 14.10 36.21
C GLY A 32 -1.05 12.76 35.97
N PRO A 33 -1.57 11.63 36.47
CA PRO A 33 -0.98 10.33 36.16
C PRO A 33 -0.96 10.13 34.64
N PRO A 34 0.08 9.47 34.08
CA PRO A 34 0.12 9.18 32.66
C PRO A 34 -1.11 8.34 32.32
N GLN A 35 -2.01 8.88 31.50
CA GLN A 35 -3.08 8.11 30.85
C GLN A 35 -2.44 7.12 29.88
N ARG A 36 -1.91 6.02 30.45
CA ARG A 36 -1.61 4.78 29.75
C ARG A 36 -2.94 4.09 29.54
N GLY A 37 -3.44 4.21 28.33
CA GLY A 37 -4.72 3.65 27.97
C GLY A 37 -5.37 4.48 26.88
N ARG A 38 -4.65 4.75 25.79
CA ARG A 38 -5.33 4.87 24.51
C ARG A 38 -5.88 3.47 24.26
N SER A 39 -7.10 3.24 24.69
CA SER A 39 -7.91 2.12 24.26
C SER A 39 -7.84 2.12 22.74
N MET A 40 -7.04 1.21 22.19
CA MET A 40 -7.28 0.74 20.83
C MET A 40 -8.77 0.40 20.78
N PRO A 41 -9.52 0.82 19.75
CA PRO A 41 -10.89 0.35 19.59
C PRO A 41 -10.84 -1.17 19.60
N GLN A 42 -11.34 -1.77 20.68
CA GLN A 42 -11.36 -3.21 20.91
C GLN A 42 -12.35 -3.91 19.95
N ASP A 43 -13.10 -3.10 19.19
CA ASP A 43 -14.05 -3.51 18.16
C ASP A 43 -13.40 -3.67 16.77
N ALA A 44 -12.12 -3.33 16.64
CA ALA A 44 -11.26 -3.76 15.54
C ALA A 44 -10.54 -5.05 15.94
N GLU A 45 -11.29 -6.07 16.39
CA GLU A 45 -10.98 -7.42 15.90
C GLU A 45 -11.03 -7.29 14.38
N GLU A 46 -9.87 -6.95 13.82
CA GLU A 46 -9.62 -6.81 12.40
C GLU A 46 -10.33 -7.96 11.73
N ARG A 47 -11.13 -7.63 10.71
CA ARG A 47 -11.91 -8.63 9.96
C ARG A 47 -10.90 -9.41 9.12
N LEU A 48 -10.11 -10.24 9.80
CA LEU A 48 -9.07 -11.05 9.24
C LEU A 48 -9.76 -12.06 8.34
N LEU A 49 -9.25 -12.15 7.12
CA LEU A 49 -9.73 -13.15 6.20
C LEU A 49 -9.12 -14.46 6.66
N ARG A 50 -9.90 -15.52 6.66
CA ARG A 50 -9.42 -16.82 7.12
C ARG A 50 -8.23 -17.26 6.27
N GLU A 51 -7.22 -17.83 6.92
CA GLU A 51 -6.11 -18.50 6.25
C GLU A 51 -6.63 -19.54 5.25
N GLY A 52 -6.00 -19.61 4.08
CA GLY A 52 -6.38 -20.49 2.98
C GLY A 52 -7.58 -19.99 2.18
N MET A 53 -8.20 -18.86 2.54
CA MET A 53 -9.28 -18.27 1.74
C MET A 53 -8.75 -17.93 0.34
N THR A 54 -9.46 -18.38 -0.69
CA THR A 54 -9.18 -18.03 -2.07
C THR A 54 -9.99 -16.81 -2.49
N ILE A 55 -9.32 -15.82 -3.07
CA ILE A 55 -9.91 -14.66 -3.71
C ILE A 55 -10.16 -15.00 -5.17
N GLN A 56 -11.40 -14.84 -5.65
CA GLN A 56 -11.80 -15.17 -7.02
C GLN A 56 -12.24 -13.92 -7.81
N SER A 57 -11.27 -13.26 -8.45
CA SER A 57 -11.46 -12.18 -9.41
C SER A 57 -12.33 -10.97 -8.99
N PRO A 58 -12.33 -10.52 -7.71
CA PRO A 58 -12.97 -9.26 -7.35
C PRO A 58 -12.23 -8.08 -8.00
N ALA A 59 -12.97 -6.98 -8.19
CA ALA A 59 -12.34 -5.70 -8.44
C ALA A 59 -11.55 -5.27 -7.22
N ALA A 60 -10.36 -4.73 -7.45
CA ALA A 60 -9.43 -4.37 -6.43
C ALA A 60 -8.66 -3.09 -6.79
N THR A 61 -8.31 -2.32 -5.77
CA THR A 61 -7.42 -1.17 -5.90
C THR A 61 -6.06 -1.51 -5.32
N CYS A 62 -5.01 -1.40 -6.12
CA CYS A 62 -3.64 -1.68 -5.71
C CYS A 62 -2.88 -0.39 -5.43
N ARG A 63 -2.11 -0.34 -4.34
CA ARG A 63 -1.30 0.85 -4.01
C ARG A 63 -0.11 0.48 -3.14
N TYR A 64 0.88 1.35 -3.15
CA TYR A 64 1.94 1.31 -2.13
C TYR A 64 1.43 1.88 -0.81
N ASN A 65 1.72 1.18 0.28
CA ASN A 65 1.64 1.68 1.64
C ASN A 65 3.03 1.57 2.27
N GLY A 66 3.77 2.68 2.27
CA GLY A 66 5.20 2.67 2.55
C GLY A 66 5.97 1.92 1.46
N ASP A 67 6.65 0.85 1.86
CA ASP A 67 7.44 -0.04 1.00
C ASP A 67 6.67 -1.28 0.53
N ARG A 68 5.43 -1.48 1.01
CA ARG A 68 4.63 -2.66 0.69
C ARG A 68 3.57 -2.37 -0.35
N LEU A 69 3.44 -3.26 -1.33
CA LEU A 69 2.28 -3.31 -2.20
C LEU A 69 1.09 -3.84 -1.39
N THR A 70 -0.03 -3.15 -1.45
CA THR A 70 -1.27 -3.51 -0.79
C THR A 70 -2.41 -3.56 -1.78
N VAL A 71 -3.41 -4.38 -1.50
CA VAL A 71 -4.62 -4.50 -2.30
C VAL A 71 -5.87 -4.35 -1.44
N ASP A 72 -6.72 -3.42 -1.83
CA ASP A 72 -8.07 -3.30 -1.31
C ASP A 72 -9.03 -4.07 -2.20
N LEU A 73 -9.66 -5.09 -1.64
CA LEU A 73 -10.79 -5.74 -2.28
C LEU A 73 -12.04 -4.91 -2.05
N GLU A 74 -12.85 -4.74 -3.09
CA GLU A 74 -14.16 -4.10 -2.97
C GLU A 74 -15.01 -4.82 -1.89
N GLY A 75 -15.42 -4.07 -0.85
CA GLY A 75 -16.27 -4.60 0.23
C GLY A 75 -15.55 -5.28 1.40
N ASN A 76 -14.23 -5.49 1.34
CA ASN A 76 -13.48 -6.14 2.43
C ASN A 76 -13.17 -5.19 3.61
N GLY A 77 -13.14 -3.88 3.36
CA GLY A 77 -12.90 -2.86 4.39
C GLY A 77 -11.47 -2.79 4.94
N TYR A 78 -10.62 -3.79 4.64
CA TYR A 78 -9.23 -3.88 5.08
C TYR A 78 -8.28 -4.23 3.92
N PRO A 79 -7.14 -3.52 3.79
CA PRO A 79 -6.12 -3.84 2.80
C PRO A 79 -5.42 -5.16 3.13
N LEU A 80 -5.15 -5.95 2.09
CA LEU A 80 -4.29 -7.13 2.18
C LEU A 80 -2.87 -6.76 1.76
N ILE A 81 -1.87 -7.23 2.50
CA ILE A 81 -0.47 -7.04 2.13
C ILE A 81 -0.12 -8.05 1.04
N VAL A 82 0.40 -7.60 -0.09
CA VAL A 82 0.74 -8.49 -1.19
C VAL A 82 2.10 -9.15 -0.90
N LEU A 83 2.13 -10.49 -0.96
CA LEU A 83 3.38 -11.24 -0.89
C LEU A 83 4.18 -11.08 -2.17
N GLU A 84 5.50 -11.06 -2.02
CA GLU A 84 6.43 -10.88 -3.13
C GLU A 84 6.34 -12.06 -4.10
N ASN A 85 5.95 -11.76 -5.34
CA ASN A 85 6.00 -12.69 -6.46
C ASN A 85 6.02 -11.94 -7.80
N LEU A 86 6.07 -12.67 -8.92
CA LEU A 86 6.14 -12.06 -10.26
C LEU A 86 4.91 -11.19 -10.59
N LEU A 87 3.72 -11.54 -10.09
CA LEU A 87 2.50 -10.77 -10.36
C LEU A 87 2.46 -9.48 -9.53
N ALA A 88 2.97 -9.52 -8.30
CA ALA A 88 3.18 -8.35 -7.48
C ALA A 88 4.15 -7.37 -8.17
N GLN A 89 5.25 -7.88 -8.72
CA GLN A 89 6.20 -7.07 -9.50
C GLN A 89 5.53 -6.40 -10.71
N ARG A 90 4.68 -7.12 -11.45
CA ARG A 90 3.96 -6.55 -12.61
C ARG A 90 3.05 -5.38 -12.22
N ILE A 91 2.34 -5.51 -11.10
CA ILE A 91 1.50 -4.43 -10.59
C ILE A 91 2.38 -3.26 -10.13
N ALA A 92 3.46 -3.56 -9.39
CA ALA A 92 4.42 -2.58 -8.92
C ALA A 92 5.01 -1.74 -10.07
N ASP A 93 5.44 -2.39 -11.16
CA ASP A 93 5.99 -1.73 -12.35
C ASP A 93 4.94 -0.82 -13.01
N ALA A 94 3.70 -1.31 -13.14
CA ALA A 94 2.61 -0.52 -13.70
C ALA A 94 2.32 0.73 -12.87
N LEU A 95 2.24 0.60 -11.54
CA LEU A 95 2.01 1.72 -10.62
C LEU A 95 3.18 2.73 -10.61
N GLN A 96 4.41 2.26 -10.85
CA GLN A 96 5.58 3.14 -10.96
C GLN A 96 5.56 3.95 -12.25
N ILE A 97 5.07 3.37 -13.35
CA ILE A 97 4.90 4.05 -14.64
C ILE A 97 3.73 5.04 -14.58
N ASP A 98 2.58 4.59 -14.05
CA ASP A 98 1.37 5.38 -13.89
C ASP A 98 0.67 5.03 -12.57
N PRO A 99 0.78 5.89 -11.54
CA PRO A 99 0.12 5.66 -10.25
C PRO A 99 -1.42 5.63 -10.31
N THR A 100 -2.02 6.13 -11.40
CA THR A 100 -3.48 6.11 -11.59
C THR A 100 -3.97 4.79 -12.18
N ASP A 101 -3.06 3.95 -12.69
CA ASP A 101 -3.32 2.64 -13.25
C ASP A 101 -3.43 1.56 -12.14
N ASN A 102 -4.26 1.86 -11.15
CA ASN A 102 -4.35 1.15 -9.88
C ASN A 102 -5.56 0.23 -9.75
N ALA A 103 -6.38 0.10 -10.79
CA ALA A 103 -7.58 -0.72 -10.81
C ALA A 103 -7.28 -2.09 -11.45
N TRP A 104 -7.46 -3.16 -10.66
CA TRP A 104 -7.11 -4.53 -11.05
C TRP A 104 -8.23 -5.51 -10.69
N ARG A 105 -8.23 -6.67 -11.34
CA ARG A 105 -8.93 -7.88 -10.88
C ARG A 105 -7.87 -8.89 -10.49
N ILE A 106 -8.02 -9.51 -9.32
CA ILE A 106 -6.99 -10.39 -8.78
C ILE A 106 -7.57 -11.74 -8.35
N GLU A 107 -6.78 -12.79 -8.48
CA GLU A 107 -7.01 -14.05 -7.81
C GLU A 107 -5.80 -14.36 -6.94
N GLY A 108 -6.04 -15.00 -5.81
CA GLY A 108 -4.97 -15.28 -4.87
C GLY A 108 -5.42 -16.09 -3.68
N GLU A 109 -4.46 -16.44 -2.84
CA GLU A 109 -4.69 -17.15 -1.59
C GLU A 109 -4.28 -16.26 -0.43
N VAL A 110 -5.16 -16.17 0.56
CA VAL A 110 -4.94 -15.38 1.77
C VAL A 110 -4.23 -16.23 2.82
N THR A 111 -3.26 -15.62 3.50
CA THR A 111 -2.61 -16.18 4.68
C THR A 111 -2.55 -15.13 5.78
N GLU A 112 -2.47 -15.58 7.03
CA GLU A 112 -2.39 -14.71 8.19
C GLU A 112 -1.00 -14.86 8.83
N PHE A 113 -0.36 -13.73 9.14
CA PHE A 113 0.90 -13.74 9.87
C PHE A 113 1.04 -12.51 10.77
N GLY A 114 1.22 -12.73 12.07
CA GLY A 114 1.40 -11.64 13.02
C GLY A 114 0.20 -10.67 13.10
N GLY A 115 -1.03 -11.20 13.03
CA GLY A 115 -2.26 -10.42 13.09
C GLY A 115 -2.55 -9.59 11.84
N ARG A 116 -1.97 -9.95 10.69
CA ARG A 116 -2.19 -9.26 9.41
C ARG A 116 -2.52 -10.25 8.33
N ASN A 117 -3.39 -9.85 7.41
CA ASN A 117 -3.66 -10.62 6.20
C ASN A 117 -2.62 -10.32 5.12
N TYR A 118 -2.16 -11.37 4.49
CA TYR A 118 -1.32 -11.34 3.30
C TYR A 118 -2.02 -12.07 2.17
N VAL A 119 -1.70 -11.73 0.94
CA VAL A 119 -2.22 -12.42 -0.25
C VAL A 119 -1.08 -12.80 -1.17
N LEU A 120 -1.04 -14.08 -1.55
CA LEU A 120 -0.23 -14.56 -2.66
C LEU A 120 -1.05 -14.47 -3.94
N LEU A 121 -0.66 -13.57 -4.85
CA LEU A 121 -1.35 -13.40 -6.13
C LEU A 121 -1.10 -14.60 -7.06
N ARG A 122 -2.16 -15.14 -7.66
CA ARG A 122 -2.13 -16.25 -8.64
C ARG A 122 -2.54 -15.80 -10.04
N LEU A 123 -3.36 -14.77 -10.15
CA LEU A 123 -3.75 -14.15 -11.41
C LEU A 123 -4.01 -12.66 -11.20
N VAL A 124 -3.64 -11.84 -12.18
CA VAL A 124 -3.93 -10.40 -12.18
C VAL A 124 -4.35 -9.97 -13.58
N GLN A 125 -5.36 -9.12 -13.65
CA GLN A 125 -5.85 -8.51 -14.89
C GLN A 125 -6.14 -7.04 -14.65
N ARG A 126 -5.90 -6.18 -15.64
CA ARG A 126 -6.32 -4.78 -15.54
C ARG A 126 -7.83 -4.71 -15.46
N ALA A 127 -8.37 -3.96 -14.51
CA ALA A 127 -9.80 -3.67 -14.51
C ALA A 127 -10.08 -2.72 -15.66
N ASN A 128 -10.90 -3.14 -16.63
CA ASN A 128 -11.35 -2.23 -17.69
C ASN A 128 -12.20 -1.12 -17.03
N PRO A 129 -11.85 0.17 -17.17
CA PRO A 129 -12.62 1.28 -16.58
C PRO A 129 -14.08 1.35 -17.08
N ARG A 130 -14.44 0.60 -18.13
CA ARG A 130 -15.65 0.81 -18.92
C ARG A 130 -16.70 -0.32 -18.87
N ALA A 131 -16.60 -1.29 -17.97
CA ALA A 131 -17.63 -2.32 -17.86
C ALA A 131 -18.71 -1.90 -16.83
N PRO A 132 -19.90 -1.44 -17.25
CA PRO A 132 -21.03 -1.30 -16.34
C PRO A 132 -21.38 -2.67 -15.77
N ARG A 133 -21.47 -2.76 -14.45
CA ARG A 133 -22.01 -3.92 -13.75
C ARG A 133 -23.52 -3.91 -14.00
N ASN A 134 -23.97 -4.56 -15.07
CA ASN A 134 -25.40 -4.76 -15.31
C ASN A 134 -25.94 -5.68 -14.20
N SER A 135 -26.74 -5.12 -13.30
CA SER A 135 -27.57 -5.85 -12.35
C SER A 135 -28.78 -6.45 -13.09
N PRO A 136 -29.12 -7.73 -12.88
CA PRO A 136 -30.48 -8.21 -13.11
C PRO A 136 -31.46 -7.65 -12.05
#